data_AF-V9WDR2-F1
#
_entry.id   AF-V9WDR2-F1
#
_cell.length_a   1.000
_cell.length_b   1.000
_cell.length_c   1.000
_cell.angle_alpha   90.00
_cell.angle_beta   90.00
_cell.angle_gamma   90.00
#
_symmetry.space_group_name_H-M   'P 1'
#
loop_
_entity.id
_entity.type
_entity.pdbx_description
1 polymer ?
#
loop_
_entity_poly.entity_id
_entity_poly.type
_entity_poly.pdbx_seq_one_letter_code
_entity_poly.pdbx_strand_id
1 'polypeptide(L)'
;MIMKNKNKQNRKAFADTEFASEAGANRTAADTEFASEAGANRTVADTEFASEAGANTTAADTEFASEAGANRTAADTEFASEAGANRTAADTEFASEAGANTTAADTEFASEAGANRTAADTEFASEVRANRTSADTEFANEVTSKQNRCGH
;
A
#
# COMPACT_ATOMS: atom_id res chain seq x y z
N MET A 1 -36.49 22.13 19.54
CA MET A 1 -35.04 22.42 19.49
C MET A 1 -34.34 21.11 19.15
N ILE A 2 -34.08 20.84 17.86
CA ILE A 2 -33.51 19.56 17.41
C ILE A 2 -31.99 19.72 17.37
N MET A 3 -31.29 19.04 18.29
CA MET A 3 -29.84 18.92 18.24
C MET A 3 -29.46 18.12 16.99
N LYS A 4 -29.00 18.81 15.95
CA LYS A 4 -28.36 18.16 14.80
C LYS A 4 -27.03 17.58 15.28
N ASN A 5 -26.94 16.25 15.30
CA ASN A 5 -25.75 15.48 15.60
C ASN A 5 -24.59 15.95 14.71
N LYS A 6 -23.54 16.52 15.33
CA LYS A 6 -22.35 17.07 14.67
C LYS A 6 -21.35 15.99 14.19
N ASN A 7 -21.73 14.72 14.15
CA ASN A 7 -20.89 13.64 13.62
C ASN A 7 -20.97 13.53 12.08
N LYS A 8 -20.83 14.67 11.40
CA LYS A 8 -20.81 14.82 9.94
C LYS A 8 -19.43 15.33 9.49
N GLN A 9 -18.38 14.96 10.21
CA GLN A 9 -17.03 15.48 10.00
C GLN A 9 -16.42 14.81 8.76
N ASN A 10 -16.07 15.64 7.77
CA ASN A 10 -15.16 15.35 6.65
C ASN A 10 -15.46 14.11 5.80
N ARG A 11 -16.46 14.15 4.92
CA ARG A 11 -16.42 13.36 3.68
C ARG A 11 -16.68 14.31 2.51
N LYS A 12 -15.64 14.53 1.70
CA LYS A 12 -15.72 15.30 0.45
C LYS A 12 -15.58 14.31 -0.71
N ALA A 13 -16.40 14.47 -1.74
CA ALA A 13 -16.33 13.71 -2.98
C ALA A 13 -15.87 14.64 -4.10
N PHE A 14 -14.86 14.24 -4.85
CA PHE A 14 -14.32 14.97 -6.00
C PHE A 14 -14.28 14.03 -7.22
N ALA A 15 -14.44 14.58 -8.42
CA ALA A 15 -14.17 13.83 -9.64
C ALA A 15 -12.65 13.78 -9.82
N ASP A 16 -12.05 14.90 -10.25
CA ASP A 16 -10.62 14.96 -10.53
C ASP A 16 -9.96 15.95 -9.57
N THR A 17 -8.80 15.58 -9.02
CA THR A 17 -8.04 16.44 -8.13
C THR A 17 -6.56 16.43 -8.47
N GLU A 18 -6.02 17.56 -8.88
CA GLU A 18 -4.57 17.71 -9.04
C GLU A 18 -3.85 17.55 -7.69
N PHE A 19 -4.32 18.23 -6.64
CA PHE A 19 -3.69 18.20 -5.32
C PHE A 19 -4.69 17.94 -4.18
N ALA A 20 -4.41 16.89 -3.40
CA ALA A 20 -5.11 16.56 -2.17
C ALA A 20 -4.12 16.52 -1.00
N SER A 21 -4.33 17.37 0.00
CA SER A 21 -3.61 17.27 1.27
C SER A 21 -4.61 17.28 2.42
N GLU A 22 -4.60 16.21 3.23
CA GLU A 22 -5.57 16.02 4.30
C GLU A 22 -4.87 15.49 5.56
N ALA A 23 -5.27 16.02 6.72
CA ALA A 23 -4.81 15.57 8.02
C ALA A 23 -6.02 15.26 8.91
N GLY A 24 -6.19 14.01 9.33
CA GLY A 24 -7.32 13.59 10.17
C GLY A 24 -8.71 13.71 9.51
N ALA A 25 -8.78 13.69 8.17
CA ALA A 25 -10.01 13.84 7.42
C ALA A 25 -10.33 12.58 6.59
N ASN A 26 -11.59 12.42 6.18
CA ASN A 26 -11.94 11.40 5.20
C ASN A 26 -12.23 12.03 3.82
N ARG A 27 -11.74 11.38 2.76
CA ARG A 27 -11.89 11.84 1.39
C ARG A 27 -12.33 10.72 0.47
N THR A 28 -13.15 11.08 -0.51
CA THR A 28 -13.42 10.25 -1.68
C THR A 28 -13.08 11.06 -2.94
N ALA A 29 -12.36 10.47 -3.88
CA ALA A 29 -12.12 11.06 -5.20
C ALA A 29 -12.27 9.97 -6.28
N ALA A 30 -12.52 10.34 -7.53
CA ALA A 30 -12.28 9.41 -8.63
C ALA A 30 -10.78 9.39 -8.90
N ASP A 31 -10.22 10.53 -9.30
CA ASP A 31 -8.82 10.64 -9.72
C ASP A 31 -8.07 11.65 -8.86
N THR A 32 -6.81 11.37 -8.54
CA THR A 32 -5.94 12.31 -7.86
C THR A 32 -4.51 12.23 -8.36
N GLU A 33 -3.95 13.31 -8.87
CA GLU A 33 -2.56 13.34 -9.33
C GLU A 33 -1.60 13.27 -8.12
N PHE A 34 -1.76 14.17 -7.15
CA PHE A 34 -0.93 14.23 -5.94
C PHE A 34 -1.75 14.15 -4.65
N ALA A 35 -1.49 13.13 -3.84
CA ALA A 35 -2.08 12.94 -2.51
C ALA A 35 -1.01 12.95 -1.41
N SER A 36 -1.25 13.72 -0.35
CA SER A 36 -0.45 13.72 0.86
C SER A 36 -1.34 13.62 2.09
N GLU A 37 -1.21 12.53 2.84
CA GLU A 37 -2.14 12.18 3.92
C GLU A 37 -1.43 11.88 5.23
N ALA A 38 -1.94 12.47 6.31
CA ALA A 38 -1.46 12.21 7.67
C ALA A 38 -2.63 11.85 8.59
N GLY A 39 -2.70 10.59 9.03
CA GLY A 39 -3.81 10.12 9.87
C GLY A 39 -5.19 10.27 9.23
N ALA A 40 -5.27 10.30 7.90
CA ALA A 40 -6.49 10.47 7.13
C ALA A 40 -7.04 9.12 6.64
N ASN A 41 -8.28 9.09 6.16
CA ASN A 41 -8.81 7.95 5.41
C ASN A 41 -9.21 8.37 3.99
N ARG A 42 -8.69 7.68 2.98
CA ARG A 42 -9.05 7.97 1.58
C ARG A 42 -9.61 6.77 0.85
N THR A 43 -10.59 7.04 0.03
CA THR A 43 -10.99 6.17 -1.07
C THR A 43 -10.77 6.92 -2.38
N VAL A 44 -10.04 6.33 -3.31
CA VAL A 44 -9.82 6.88 -4.64
C VAL A 44 -10.00 5.75 -5.66
N ALA A 45 -10.32 6.05 -6.91
CA ALA A 45 -10.11 5.07 -7.98
C ALA A 45 -8.62 5.07 -8.30
N ASP A 46 -8.11 6.18 -8.84
CA ASP A 46 -6.76 6.23 -9.40
C ASP A 46 -5.91 7.30 -8.73
N THR A 47 -4.64 7.01 -8.49
CA THR A 47 -3.68 8.03 -8.03
C THR A 47 -2.29 7.88 -8.60
N GLU A 48 -1.76 8.98 -9.12
CA GLU A 48 -0.40 9.00 -9.67
C GLU A 48 0.64 8.99 -8.54
N PHE A 49 0.53 9.91 -7.57
CA PHE A 49 1.47 10.02 -6.45
C PHE A 49 0.75 10.07 -5.11
N ALA A 50 1.05 9.12 -4.23
CA ALA A 50 0.49 9.06 -2.88
C ALA A 50 1.59 8.96 -1.81
N SER A 51 1.62 9.95 -0.90
CA SER A 51 2.47 9.96 0.28
C SER A 51 1.62 9.89 1.55
N GLU A 52 1.82 8.84 2.34
CA GLU A 52 0.93 8.51 3.46
C GLU A 52 1.71 8.27 4.75
N ALA A 53 1.29 8.93 5.83
CA ALA A 53 1.84 8.76 7.16
C ALA A 53 0.71 8.43 8.15
N GLY A 54 0.65 7.19 8.64
CA GLY A 54 -0.42 6.75 9.54
C GLY A 54 -1.83 6.84 8.95
N ALA A 55 -1.95 6.91 7.62
CA ALA A 55 -3.23 7.00 6.91
C ALA A 55 -3.80 5.59 6.62
N ASN A 56 -5.10 5.53 6.30
CA ASN A 56 -5.69 4.32 5.72
C ASN A 56 -6.27 4.64 4.34
N THR A 57 -5.80 3.94 3.31
CA THR A 57 -6.21 4.24 1.94
C THR A 57 -6.71 3.01 1.20
N THR A 58 -7.70 3.26 0.36
CA THR A 58 -8.21 2.31 -0.61
C THR A 58 -8.14 2.95 -1.98
N ALA A 59 -7.39 2.34 -2.88
CA ALA A 59 -7.29 2.71 -4.28
C ALA A 59 -7.70 1.51 -5.16
N ALA A 60 -8.13 1.77 -6.40
CA ALA A 60 -8.02 0.75 -7.43
C ALA A 60 -6.55 0.72 -7.88
N ASP A 61 -6.07 1.83 -8.44
CA ASP A 61 -4.76 1.90 -9.06
C ASP A 61 -3.88 2.97 -8.39
N THR A 62 -2.60 2.67 -8.23
CA THR A 62 -1.60 3.65 -7.74
C THR A 62 -0.28 3.51 -8.48
N GLU A 63 0.17 4.58 -9.13
CA GLU A 63 1.46 4.55 -9.85
C GLU A 63 2.62 4.62 -8.85
N PHE A 64 2.65 5.64 -7.99
CA PHE A 64 3.69 5.84 -6.99
C PHE A 64 3.14 5.96 -5.57
N ALA A 65 3.67 5.11 -4.71
CA ALA A 65 3.20 4.89 -3.37
C ALA A 65 4.35 5.00 -2.36
N SER A 66 4.30 5.97 -1.44
CA SER A 66 5.22 6.07 -0.30
C SER A 66 4.45 6.05 1.01
N GLU A 67 4.72 5.05 1.85
CA GLU A 67 3.96 4.80 3.08
C GLU A 67 4.87 4.69 4.30
N ALA A 68 4.50 5.40 5.37
CA ALA A 68 5.15 5.31 6.67
C ALA A 68 4.12 5.04 7.77
N GLY A 69 4.12 3.83 8.31
CA GLY A 69 3.13 3.42 9.32
C GLY A 69 1.69 3.48 8.84
N ALA A 70 1.44 3.44 7.53
CA ALA A 70 0.13 3.52 6.91
C ALA A 70 -0.46 2.12 6.67
N ASN A 71 -1.75 2.08 6.34
CA ASN A 71 -2.41 0.88 5.82
C ASN A 71 -3.01 1.17 4.44
N ARG A 72 -2.61 0.41 3.43
CA ARG A 72 -3.15 0.56 2.08
C ARG A 72 -3.81 -0.72 1.59
N THR A 73 -4.89 -0.54 0.84
CA THR A 73 -5.47 -1.56 -0.03
C THR A 73 -5.52 -1.00 -1.44
N ALA A 74 -4.90 -1.69 -2.40
CA ALA A 74 -4.96 -1.37 -3.82
C ALA A 74 -5.38 -2.62 -4.60
N ALA A 75 -5.91 -2.45 -5.82
CA ALA A 75 -5.87 -3.54 -6.79
C ALA A 75 -4.44 -3.61 -7.34
N ASP A 76 -3.99 -2.52 -7.97
CA ASP A 76 -2.72 -2.49 -8.67
C ASP A 76 -1.80 -1.38 -8.11
N THR A 77 -0.51 -1.68 -8.00
CA THR A 77 0.51 -0.69 -7.63
C THR A 77 1.79 -0.86 -8.44
N GLU A 78 2.20 0.17 -9.16
CA GLU A 78 3.42 0.10 -9.98
C GLU A 78 4.67 0.22 -9.10
N PHE A 79 4.79 1.29 -8.31
CA PHE A 79 5.92 1.53 -7.44
C PHE A 79 5.52 1.78 -6.00
N ALA A 80 5.98 0.94 -5.10
CA ALA A 80 5.61 0.98 -3.70
C ALA A 80 6.85 1.00 -2.78
N SER A 81 6.92 2.00 -1.89
CA SER A 81 7.95 2.13 -0.86
C SER A 81 7.31 2.21 0.52
N GLU A 82 7.68 1.30 1.41
CA GLU A 82 7.10 1.19 2.75
C GLU A 82 8.13 1.19 3.86
N ALA A 83 7.79 1.92 4.93
CA ALA A 83 8.45 1.83 6.21
C ALA A 83 7.42 1.56 7.32
N GLY A 84 7.45 0.35 7.89
CA GLY A 84 6.57 -0.02 9.00
C GLY A 84 5.07 0.02 8.67
N ALA A 85 4.71 -0.13 7.39
CA ALA A 85 3.35 -0.05 6.89
C ALA A 85 2.75 -1.45 6.66
N ASN A 86 1.44 -1.49 6.40
CA ASN A 86 0.77 -2.71 5.95
C ASN A 86 0.06 -2.47 4.61
N ARG A 87 0.31 -3.32 3.62
CA ARG A 87 -0.38 -3.24 2.33
C ARG A 87 -1.02 -4.56 1.94
N THR A 88 -2.19 -4.43 1.32
CA THR A 88 -2.79 -5.49 0.50
C THR A 88 -2.92 -4.98 -0.94
N ALA A 89 -2.40 -5.74 -1.90
CA ALA A 89 -2.57 -5.50 -3.33
C ALA A 89 -3.03 -6.79 -4.02
N ALA A 90 -3.62 -6.69 -5.20
CA ALA A 90 -3.65 -7.83 -6.13
C ALA A 90 -2.27 -7.92 -6.77
N ASP A 91 -1.87 -6.88 -7.49
CA ASP A 91 -0.63 -6.87 -8.27
C ASP A 91 0.31 -5.75 -7.81
N THR A 92 1.61 -6.05 -7.81
CA THR A 92 2.65 -5.05 -7.51
C THR A 92 3.86 -5.25 -8.42
N GLU A 93 4.23 -4.22 -9.19
CA GLU A 93 5.40 -4.33 -10.08
C GLU A 93 6.70 -4.18 -9.29
N PHE A 94 6.84 -3.10 -8.52
CA PHE A 94 8.02 -2.82 -7.71
C PHE A 94 7.67 -2.52 -6.26
N ALA A 95 8.18 -3.33 -5.33
CA ALA A 95 8.04 -3.14 -3.90
C ALA A 95 9.40 -3.00 -3.20
N SER A 96 9.55 -1.94 -2.40
CA SER A 96 10.67 -1.75 -1.47
C SER A 96 10.13 -1.62 -0.04
N GLU A 97 10.46 -2.57 0.82
CA GLU A 97 9.82 -2.75 2.12
C GLU A 97 10.83 -2.77 3.26
N ALA A 98 10.64 -1.89 4.25
CA ALA A 98 11.45 -1.86 5.46
C ALA A 98 10.55 -2.05 6.70
N GLY A 99 10.63 -3.22 7.33
CA GLY A 99 9.79 -3.52 8.50
C GLY A 99 8.29 -3.53 8.22
N ALA A 100 7.89 -3.70 6.95
CA ALA A 100 6.50 -3.68 6.52
C ALA A 100 5.87 -5.08 6.55
N ASN A 101 4.54 -5.14 6.46
CA ASN A 101 3.82 -6.38 6.20
C ASN A 101 2.99 -6.26 4.92
N THR A 102 3.28 -7.09 3.94
CA THR A 102 2.63 -7.01 2.63
C THR A 102 1.92 -8.31 2.28
N THR A 103 0.80 -8.16 1.59
CA THR A 103 0.09 -9.27 0.97
C THR A 103 -0.22 -8.86 -0.47
N ALA A 104 0.25 -9.65 -1.42
CA ALA A 104 -0.06 -9.52 -2.84
C ALA A 104 -0.57 -10.85 -3.39
N ALA A 105 -1.28 -10.85 -4.51
CA ALA A 105 -1.36 -12.05 -5.34
C ALA A 105 -0.03 -12.20 -6.07
N ASP A 106 0.33 -11.20 -6.87
CA ASP A 106 1.52 -11.24 -7.72
C ASP A 106 2.48 -10.09 -7.40
N THR A 107 3.78 -10.36 -7.45
CA THR A 107 4.82 -9.34 -7.29
C THR A 107 5.96 -9.59 -8.27
N GLU A 108 6.26 -8.62 -9.13
CA GLU A 108 7.36 -8.78 -10.10
C GLU A 108 8.72 -8.58 -9.41
N PHE A 109 8.93 -7.44 -8.76
CA PHE A 109 10.18 -7.11 -8.07
C PHE A 109 9.95 -6.72 -6.62
N ALA A 110 10.67 -7.39 -5.73
CA ALA A 110 10.59 -7.21 -4.30
C ALA A 110 11.96 -7.01 -3.67
N SER A 111 12.13 -5.95 -2.89
CA SER A 111 13.28 -5.71 -2.03
C SER A 111 12.84 -5.54 -0.58
N GLU A 112 13.30 -6.40 0.32
CA GLU A 112 12.89 -6.42 1.73
C GLU A 112 14.04 -6.27 2.71
N ALA A 113 13.81 -5.47 3.74
CA ALA A 113 14.67 -5.40 4.92
C ALA A 113 13.81 -5.53 6.19
N GLY A 114 13.90 -6.68 6.87
CA GLY A 114 13.14 -6.90 8.11
C GLY A 114 11.62 -6.95 7.92
N ALA A 115 11.14 -7.19 6.70
CA ALA A 115 9.72 -7.20 6.34
C ALA A 115 9.13 -8.63 6.39
N ASN A 116 7.79 -8.70 6.33
CA ASN A 116 7.08 -9.94 6.08
C ASN A 116 6.18 -9.80 4.85
N ARG A 117 6.37 -10.65 3.84
CA ARG A 117 5.49 -10.70 2.67
C ARG A 117 4.79 -12.03 2.54
N THR A 118 3.54 -11.98 2.10
CA THR A 118 2.84 -13.11 1.52
C THR A 118 2.48 -12.78 0.08
N ALA A 119 2.90 -13.60 -0.87
CA ALA A 119 2.48 -13.51 -2.27
C ALA A 119 2.02 -14.89 -2.75
N ALA A 120 1.17 -15.00 -3.76
CA ALA A 120 1.04 -16.25 -4.49
C ALA A 120 2.31 -16.46 -5.32
N ASP A 121 2.61 -15.49 -6.20
CA ASP A 121 3.72 -15.56 -7.13
C ASP A 121 4.69 -14.39 -6.93
N THR A 122 5.98 -14.67 -7.10
CA THR A 122 7.03 -13.63 -7.05
C THR A 122 8.10 -13.89 -8.10
N GLU A 123 8.33 -12.96 -9.01
CA GLU A 123 9.36 -13.18 -10.05
C GLU A 123 10.76 -12.97 -9.46
N PHE A 124 11.01 -11.82 -8.84
CA PHE A 124 12.31 -11.47 -8.25
C PHE A 124 12.18 -10.98 -6.81
N ALA A 125 12.89 -11.64 -5.90
CA ALA A 125 12.99 -11.23 -4.50
C ALA A 125 14.44 -11.02 -4.06
N SER A 126 14.70 -9.92 -3.36
CA SER A 126 15.95 -9.66 -2.65
C SER A 126 15.65 -9.32 -1.20
N GLU A 127 16.11 -10.15 -0.28
CA GLU A 127 15.66 -10.10 1.10
C GLU A 127 16.82 -10.06 2.09
N VAL A 128 16.72 -9.18 3.08
CA VAL A 128 17.65 -9.13 4.22
C VAL A 128 16.87 -9.19 5.52
N ARG A 129 17.06 -10.27 6.30
CA ARG A 129 16.37 -10.48 7.58
C ARG A 129 14.83 -10.47 7.44
N ALA A 130 14.32 -10.90 6.29
CA ALA A 130 12.91 -10.88 6.00
C ALA A 130 12.29 -12.28 6.06
N ASN A 131 10.96 -12.35 6.01
CA ASN A 131 10.22 -13.59 6.00
C ASN A 131 9.14 -13.54 4.92
N ARG A 132 9.33 -14.33 3.87
CA ARG A 132 8.40 -14.40 2.75
C ARG A 132 7.66 -15.73 2.75
N THR A 133 6.38 -15.69 2.41
CA THR A 133 5.59 -16.87 2.08
C THR A 133 5.12 -16.76 0.64
N SER A 134 5.45 -17.73 -0.20
CA SER A 134 4.99 -17.77 -1.60
C SER A 134 4.64 -19.19 -2.06
N ALA A 135 3.73 -19.30 -3.04
CA ALA A 135 3.51 -20.55 -3.73
C ALA A 135 4.63 -20.78 -4.75
N ASP A 136 4.83 -19.81 -5.64
CA ASP A 136 5.87 -19.87 -6.68
C ASP A 136 6.85 -18.69 -6.59
N THR A 137 8.09 -18.97 -7.01
CA THR A 137 9.16 -17.96 -7.06
C THR A 137 10.17 -18.32 -8.12
N GLU A 138 10.46 -17.38 -9.02
CA GLU A 138 11.45 -17.62 -10.06
C GLU A 138 12.87 -17.37 -9.54
N PHE A 139 13.11 -16.21 -8.93
CA PHE A 139 14.42 -15.79 -8.47
C PHE A 139 14.35 -15.18 -7.07
N ALA A 140 15.22 -15.68 -6.18
CA ALA A 140 15.36 -15.15 -4.82
C ALA A 140 16.83 -15.04 -4.41
N ASN A 141 17.16 -13.92 -3.76
CA ASN A 141 18.42 -13.70 -3.07
C ASN A 141 18.15 -13.40 -1.60
N GLU A 142 18.55 -14.29 -0.72
CA GLU A 142 18.21 -14.24 0.70
C GLU A 142 19.46 -14.10 1.58
N VAL A 143 19.50 -13.05 2.39
CA VAL A 143 20.54 -12.84 3.41
C VAL A 143 19.90 -12.87 4.77
N THR A 144 20.13 -13.95 5.52
CA THR A 144 19.51 -14.16 6.84
C THR A 144 17.97 -14.08 6.82
N SER A 145 17.36 -14.42 5.69
CA SER A 145 15.91 -14.43 5.47
C SER A 145 15.34 -15.85 5.50
N LYS A 146 14.02 -15.95 5.44
CA LYS A 146 13.29 -17.23 5.37
C LYS A 146 12.22 -17.16 4.31
N GLN A 147 12.25 -18.10 3.37
CA GLN A 147 11.11 -18.41 2.52
C GLN A 147 10.32 -19.62 3.05
N ASN A 148 9.00 -19.45 3.18
CA ASN A 148 8.04 -20.53 3.38
C ASN A 148 7.28 -20.79 2.08
N ARG A 149 7.06 -22.07 1.74
CA ARG A 149 6.22 -22.44 0.60
C ARG A 149 4.80 -22.77 1.04
N CYS A 150 3.80 -22.24 0.33
CA CYS A 150 2.41 -22.66 0.50
C CYS A 150 2.22 -24.08 -0.05
N GLY A 151 1.71 -25.00 0.77
CA GLY A 151 1.51 -26.40 0.37
C GLY A 151 0.41 -26.55 -0.68
N HIS A 152 0.67 -27.35 -1.72
CA HIS A 152 -0.34 -27.88 -2.64
C HIS A 152 -1.11 -29.05 -2.01
#